data_AF-K6YHY2-F1
#
_entry.id   AF-K6YHY2-F1
#
_cell.length_a   1.000
_cell.length_b   1.000
_cell.length_c   1.000
_cell.angle_alpha   90.00
_cell.angle_beta   90.00
_cell.angle_gamma   90.00
#
_symmetry.space_group_name_H-M   'P 1'
#
loop_
_entity.id
_entity.type
_entity.pdbx_description
1 polymer ?
#
loop_
_entity_poly.entity_id
_entity_poly.type
_entity_poly.pdbx_seq_one_letter_code
_entity_poly.pdbx_strand_id
1 'polypeptide(L)'
;MTGITRPETHEARISALKKVFAEQSAKAISSNKIRGVATIDKICVLAKVEKTHLYGKTDPPPEFIEQYRVLLVEMQTFNKNFLERKKKVKQSGVSDEIKLEDAVEDNHALLREVIGFEARVKLLENKNRSLLAEKTQLQAITSGENISDEKITLLPDVTVNIICPDDHLERDGKYRFHDPKERKKAWHSARTEFAKLMKRRVPQRVYLLMGPPCSGKSEWAKSKKINPNRHAVIIDATNLTAGDRASWIAQALKANNVKICVVRFIVDNATIAARNSQRHHKMIDTEVLQEKLDQLEEVDVEWEEVDEMLFVRMDNGY
;
A
#
# COMPACT_ATOMS: atom_id res chain seq x y z
N MET A 1 -44.54 -13.48 -12.69
CA MET A 1 -44.78 -13.52 -11.23
C MET A 1 -43.73 -14.43 -10.61
N THR A 2 -42.63 -13.85 -10.11
CA THR A 2 -41.56 -14.62 -9.47
C THR A 2 -41.98 -14.94 -8.04
N GLY A 3 -42.11 -16.24 -7.72
CA GLY A 3 -42.41 -16.73 -6.39
C GLY A 3 -41.23 -16.46 -5.46
N ILE A 4 -41.26 -15.32 -4.78
CA ILE A 4 -40.23 -14.99 -3.78
C ILE A 4 -40.68 -15.59 -2.44
N THR A 5 -40.10 -16.73 -2.09
CA THR A 5 -40.33 -17.52 -0.88
C THR A 5 -40.11 -16.73 0.41
N ARG A 6 -40.93 -17.00 1.43
CA ARG A 6 -40.76 -16.44 2.79
C ARG A 6 -39.74 -17.28 3.55
N PRO A 7 -38.93 -16.71 4.46
CA PRO A 7 -38.01 -17.51 5.27
C PRO A 7 -38.77 -18.45 6.21
N GLU A 8 -38.51 -19.76 6.09
CA GLU A 8 -39.27 -20.81 6.79
C GLU A 8 -38.70 -21.13 8.18
N THR A 9 -37.40 -20.94 8.41
CA THR A 9 -36.73 -21.20 9.70
C THR A 9 -36.46 -19.91 10.49
N HIS A 10 -36.36 -20.00 11.82
CA HIS A 10 -36.02 -18.86 12.67
C HIS A 10 -34.64 -18.27 12.33
N GLU A 11 -33.67 -19.14 12.06
CA GLU A 11 -32.35 -18.75 11.59
C GLU A 11 -32.41 -17.98 10.27
N ALA A 12 -33.15 -18.47 9.28
CA ALA A 12 -33.33 -17.78 8.00
C ALA A 12 -34.04 -16.42 8.17
N ARG A 13 -35.00 -16.31 9.09
CA ARG A 13 -35.68 -15.05 9.42
C ARG A 13 -34.72 -14.04 10.05
N ILE A 14 -33.89 -14.47 11.01
CA ILE A 14 -32.90 -13.60 11.67
C ILE A 14 -31.84 -13.14 10.66
N SER A 15 -31.34 -14.06 9.84
CA SER A 15 -30.37 -13.75 8.78
C SER A 15 -30.95 -12.76 7.76
N ALA A 16 -32.19 -12.96 7.31
CA ALA A 16 -32.88 -12.04 6.41
C ALA A 16 -33.08 -10.65 7.04
N LEU A 17 -33.48 -10.58 8.32
CA LEU A 17 -33.63 -9.31 9.03
C LEU A 17 -32.29 -8.58 9.19
N LYS A 18 -31.20 -9.29 9.53
CA LYS A 18 -29.85 -8.71 9.65
C LYS A 18 -29.36 -8.15 8.31
N LYS A 19 -29.52 -8.92 7.23
CA LYS A 19 -29.13 -8.49 5.88
C LYS A 19 -29.87 -7.23 5.46
N VAL A 20 -31.21 -7.24 5.56
CA VAL A 20 -32.03 -6.09 5.17
C VAL A 20 -31.77 -4.89 6.07
N PHE A 21 -31.54 -5.10 7.36
CA PHE A 21 -31.17 -4.03 8.28
C PHE A 21 -29.85 -3.36 7.88
N ALA A 22 -28.82 -4.14 7.53
CA ALA A 22 -27.55 -3.60 7.05
C ALA A 22 -27.73 -2.77 5.76
N GLU A 23 -28.49 -3.29 4.79
CA GLU A 23 -28.76 -2.59 3.53
C GLU A 23 -29.56 -1.29 3.75
N GLN A 24 -30.64 -1.34 4.55
CA GLN A 24 -31.48 -0.16 4.78
C GLN A 24 -30.81 0.87 5.68
N SER A 25 -29.99 0.47 6.65
CA SER A 25 -29.24 1.40 7.49
C SER A 25 -28.20 2.18 6.68
N ALA A 26 -27.44 1.50 5.79
CA ALA A 26 -26.54 2.16 4.84
C ALA A 26 -27.30 3.14 3.92
N LYS A 27 -28.46 2.72 3.40
CA LYS A 27 -29.31 3.58 2.56
C LYS A 27 -29.86 4.77 3.33
N ALA A 28 -30.26 4.62 4.59
CA ALA A 28 -30.75 5.71 5.42
C ALA A 28 -29.66 6.74 5.72
N ILE A 29 -28.42 6.29 5.94
CA ILE A 29 -27.24 7.16 6.10
C ILE A 29 -26.99 7.97 4.83
N SER A 30 -26.85 7.32 3.68
CA SER A 30 -26.57 8.00 2.40
C SER A 30 -27.66 9.02 2.00
N SER A 31 -28.93 8.69 2.25
CA SER A 31 -30.08 9.54 1.91
C SER A 31 -30.48 10.54 3.01
N ASN A 32 -29.79 10.53 4.16
CA ASN A 32 -30.14 11.29 5.36
C ASN A 32 -31.63 11.20 5.76
N LYS A 33 -32.26 10.04 5.49
CA LYS A 33 -33.70 9.81 5.65
C LYS A 33 -33.97 8.44 6.24
N ILE A 34 -34.63 8.43 7.41
CA ILE A 34 -35.02 7.20 8.10
C ILE A 34 -36.45 6.77 7.78
N ARG A 35 -37.39 7.72 7.70
CA ARG A 35 -38.82 7.46 7.51
C ARG A 35 -39.05 6.88 6.11
N GLY A 36 -39.61 5.66 6.06
CA GLY A 36 -39.87 4.93 4.83
C GLY A 36 -38.66 4.20 4.24
N VAL A 37 -37.48 4.27 4.88
CA VAL A 37 -36.23 3.64 4.43
C VAL A 37 -35.78 2.58 5.45
N ALA A 38 -35.43 2.97 6.67
CA ALA A 38 -34.88 2.07 7.70
C ALA A 38 -35.76 2.01 8.96
N THR A 39 -37.08 2.09 8.81
CA THR A 39 -37.99 1.82 9.94
C THR A 39 -38.10 0.32 10.18
N ILE A 40 -38.37 -0.09 11.43
CA ILE A 40 -38.57 -1.51 11.78
C ILE A 40 -39.62 -2.15 10.86
N ASP A 41 -40.75 -1.47 10.63
CA ASP A 41 -41.79 -1.96 9.73
C ASP A 41 -41.28 -2.16 8.30
N LYS A 42 -40.46 -1.23 7.78
CA LYS A 42 -39.93 -1.33 6.42
C LYS A 42 -38.94 -2.49 6.30
N ILE A 43 -38.10 -2.68 7.31
CA ILE A 43 -37.14 -3.78 7.39
C ILE A 43 -37.87 -5.12 7.46
N CYS A 44 -38.88 -5.26 8.32
CA CYS A 44 -39.71 -6.47 8.41
C CYS A 44 -40.42 -6.79 7.09
N VAL A 45 -40.98 -5.78 6.41
CA VAL A 45 -41.63 -5.96 5.09
C VAL A 45 -40.64 -6.43 4.03
N LEU A 46 -39.45 -5.83 3.97
CA LEU A 46 -38.41 -6.20 2.99
C LEU A 46 -37.79 -7.56 3.29
N ALA A 47 -37.59 -7.90 4.57
CA ALA A 47 -37.12 -9.21 5.01
C ALA A 47 -38.21 -10.29 4.93
N LYS A 48 -39.47 -9.90 4.68
CA LYS A 48 -40.64 -10.77 4.68
C LYS A 48 -40.83 -11.54 6.00
N VAL A 49 -40.49 -10.89 7.10
CA VAL A 49 -40.65 -11.43 8.45
C VAL A 49 -41.72 -10.64 9.17
N GLU A 50 -42.66 -11.33 9.82
CA GLU A 50 -43.67 -10.65 10.61
C GLU A 50 -43.04 -10.00 11.85
N LYS A 51 -43.44 -8.76 12.13
CA LYS A 51 -42.95 -7.99 13.29
C LYS A 51 -43.17 -8.71 14.62
N THR A 52 -44.16 -9.60 14.69
CA THR A 52 -44.49 -10.42 15.86
C THR A 52 -43.30 -11.27 16.34
N HIS A 53 -42.44 -11.75 15.42
CA HIS A 53 -41.21 -12.45 15.76
C HIS A 53 -40.18 -11.55 16.46
N LEU A 54 -40.04 -10.31 15.99
CA LEU A 54 -39.07 -9.36 16.54
C LEU A 54 -39.50 -8.83 17.92
N TYR A 55 -40.81 -8.65 18.13
CA TYR A 55 -41.38 -8.16 19.39
C TYR A 55 -41.69 -9.28 20.41
N GLY A 56 -41.22 -10.51 20.16
CA GLY A 56 -41.40 -11.63 21.10
C GLY A 56 -42.85 -12.07 21.31
N LYS A 57 -43.72 -11.84 20.32
CA LYS A 57 -45.14 -12.24 20.37
C LYS A 57 -45.40 -13.63 19.77
N THR A 58 -44.42 -14.17 19.06
CA THR A 58 -44.37 -15.58 18.69
C THR A 58 -43.49 -16.29 19.70
N ASP A 59 -43.81 -17.52 20.10
CA ASP A 59 -43.04 -18.33 21.05
C ASP A 59 -41.95 -19.12 20.32
N PRO A 60 -40.71 -18.59 20.15
CA PRO A 60 -39.63 -19.27 19.45
C PRO A 60 -38.88 -20.18 20.43
N PRO A 61 -38.03 -21.09 19.95
CA PRO A 61 -37.11 -21.79 20.84
C PRO A 61 -36.24 -20.79 21.64
N PRO A 62 -35.89 -21.08 22.91
CA PRO A 62 -35.19 -20.14 23.80
C PRO A 62 -33.91 -19.53 23.21
N GLU A 63 -33.18 -20.30 22.40
CA GLU A 63 -31.95 -19.91 21.71
C GLU A 63 -32.13 -18.78 20.67
N PHE A 64 -33.34 -18.61 20.14
CA PHE A 64 -33.66 -17.58 19.14
C PHE A 64 -34.33 -16.34 19.76
N ILE A 65 -34.95 -16.47 20.94
CA ILE A 65 -35.57 -15.34 21.67
C ILE A 65 -34.54 -14.23 21.89
N GLU A 66 -33.37 -14.60 22.40
CA GLU A 66 -32.32 -13.64 22.69
C GLU A 66 -31.78 -12.99 21.42
N GLN A 67 -31.69 -13.73 20.32
CA GLN A 67 -31.21 -13.20 19.04
C GLN A 67 -32.18 -12.17 18.44
N TYR A 68 -33.49 -12.41 18.50
CA TYR A 68 -34.48 -11.42 18.09
C TYR A 68 -34.46 -10.18 18.99
N ARG A 69 -34.27 -10.36 20.31
CA ARG A 69 -34.17 -9.27 21.29
C ARG A 69 -32.96 -8.38 21.02
N VAL A 70 -31.78 -8.96 20.83
CA VAL A 70 -30.55 -8.23 20.49
C VAL A 70 -30.76 -7.43 19.20
N LEU A 71 -31.31 -8.06 18.17
CA LEU A 71 -31.55 -7.40 16.88
C LEU A 71 -32.55 -6.24 17.00
N LEU A 72 -33.61 -6.38 17.80
CA LEU A 72 -34.55 -5.29 18.06
C LEU A 72 -33.87 -4.10 18.74
N VAL A 73 -33.04 -4.37 19.75
CA VAL A 73 -32.27 -3.33 20.47
C VAL A 73 -31.30 -2.62 19.53
N GLU A 74 -30.62 -3.34 18.66
CA GLU A 74 -29.74 -2.77 17.63
C GLU A 74 -30.51 -1.82 16.69
N MET A 75 -31.65 -2.26 16.16
CA MET A 75 -32.49 -1.44 15.26
C MET A 75 -33.01 -0.17 15.97
N GLN A 76 -33.43 -0.28 17.22
CA GLN A 76 -33.88 0.87 18.01
C GLN A 76 -32.74 1.85 18.31
N THR A 77 -31.57 1.32 18.66
CA THR A 77 -30.36 2.11 18.94
C THR A 77 -29.91 2.87 17.70
N PHE A 78 -29.90 2.21 16.53
CA PHE A 78 -29.64 2.88 15.26
C PHE A 78 -30.60 4.04 15.01
N ASN A 79 -31.91 3.81 15.17
CA ASN A 79 -32.92 4.85 14.94
C ASN A 79 -32.73 6.07 15.86
N LYS A 80 -32.41 5.84 17.14
CA LYS A 80 -32.12 6.90 18.11
C LYS A 80 -30.88 7.71 17.70
N ASN A 81 -29.77 7.02 17.45
CA ASN A 81 -28.49 7.64 17.09
C ASN A 81 -28.61 8.43 15.77
N PHE A 82 -29.37 7.93 14.80
CA PHE A 82 -29.63 8.60 13.54
C PHE A 82 -30.38 9.93 13.75
N LEU A 83 -31.41 9.95 14.59
CA LEU A 83 -32.17 11.15 14.90
C LEU A 83 -31.33 12.19 15.66
N GLU A 84 -30.48 11.75 16.58
CA GLU A 84 -29.54 12.63 17.29
C GLU A 84 -28.50 13.24 16.35
N ARG A 85 -27.90 12.44 15.46
CA ARG A 85 -27.00 12.95 14.41
C ARG A 85 -27.70 13.97 13.52
N LYS A 86 -28.93 13.69 13.09
CA LYS A 86 -29.71 14.62 12.26
C LYS A 86 -30.04 15.93 12.97
N LYS A 87 -30.27 15.92 14.28
CA LYS A 87 -30.44 17.13 15.10
C LYS A 87 -29.14 17.94 15.21
N LYS A 88 -28.00 17.27 15.44
CA LYS A 88 -26.68 17.92 15.49
C LYS A 88 -26.29 18.55 14.15
N VAL A 89 -26.53 17.88 13.03
CA VAL A 89 -26.26 18.40 11.68
C VAL A 89 -27.13 19.61 11.33
N LYS A 90 -28.37 19.68 11.84
CA LYS A 90 -29.23 20.87 11.70
C LYS A 90 -28.78 22.06 12.55
N GLN A 91 -28.04 21.82 13.64
CA GLN A 91 -27.50 22.87 14.50
C GLN A 91 -26.17 23.45 13.99
N SER A 92 -25.46 22.76 13.09
CA SER A 92 -24.15 23.17 12.59
C SER A 92 -24.16 24.02 11.30
N GLY A 93 -25.33 24.38 10.76
CA GLY A 93 -25.46 25.46 9.76
C GLY A 93 -24.69 25.32 8.44
N VAL A 94 -24.19 24.13 8.07
CA VAL A 94 -23.53 23.94 6.77
C VAL A 94 -24.58 23.73 5.68
N SER A 95 -24.65 24.70 4.74
CA SER A 95 -25.56 24.71 3.58
C SER A 95 -25.44 23.42 2.77
N ASP A 96 -26.57 22.93 2.25
CA ASP A 96 -26.62 21.71 1.43
C ASP A 96 -25.81 21.84 0.12
N GLU A 97 -25.53 23.06 -0.33
CA GLU A 97 -24.62 23.34 -1.46
C GLU A 97 -23.17 22.96 -1.17
N ILE A 98 -22.67 23.25 0.04
CA ILE A 98 -21.29 22.92 0.43
C ILE A 98 -21.13 21.40 0.52
N LYS A 99 -22.14 20.69 1.04
CA LYS A 99 -22.13 19.21 1.08
C LYS A 99 -22.21 18.57 -0.29
N LEU A 100 -22.91 19.22 -1.23
CA LEU A 100 -23.00 18.73 -2.61
C LEU A 100 -21.67 18.93 -3.32
N GLU A 101 -21.00 20.06 -3.10
CA GLU A 101 -19.67 20.36 -3.63
C GLU A 101 -18.63 19.38 -3.08
N ASP A 102 -18.60 19.16 -1.76
CA ASP A 102 -17.74 18.17 -1.11
C ASP A 102 -18.01 16.74 -1.65
N ALA A 103 -19.28 16.35 -1.81
CA ALA A 103 -19.63 15.02 -2.31
C ALA A 103 -19.30 14.82 -3.80
N VAL A 104 -19.31 15.89 -4.59
CA VAL A 104 -18.86 15.87 -5.99
C VAL A 104 -17.35 15.72 -6.05
N GLU A 105 -16.62 16.43 -5.20
CA GLU A 105 -15.16 16.32 -5.12
C GLU A 105 -14.72 14.93 -4.64
N ASP A 106 -15.39 14.38 -3.63
CA ASP A 106 -15.19 13.01 -3.15
C ASP A 106 -15.50 11.97 -4.23
N ASN A 107 -16.60 12.10 -4.95
CA ASN A 107 -16.92 11.19 -6.07
C ASN A 107 -15.88 11.26 -7.18
N HIS A 108 -15.35 12.45 -7.48
CA HIS A 108 -14.27 12.59 -8.45
C HIS A 108 -12.96 11.95 -7.95
N ALA A 109 -12.66 12.03 -6.66
CA ALA A 109 -11.53 11.33 -6.07
C ALA A 109 -11.71 9.79 -6.16
N LEU A 110 -12.88 9.28 -5.79
CA LEU A 110 -13.20 7.86 -5.86
C LEU A 110 -13.17 7.32 -7.29
N LEU A 111 -13.67 8.06 -8.28
CA LEU A 111 -13.57 7.66 -9.70
C LEU A 111 -12.11 7.53 -10.16
N ARG A 112 -11.23 8.42 -9.72
CA ARG A 112 -9.79 8.31 -10.01
C ARG A 112 -9.18 7.07 -9.37
N GLU A 113 -9.58 6.74 -8.14
CA GLU A 113 -9.13 5.52 -7.46
C GLU A 113 -9.64 4.26 -8.15
N VAL A 114 -10.91 4.20 -8.56
CA VAL A 114 -11.49 3.07 -9.30
C VAL A 114 -10.72 2.83 -10.61
N ILE A 115 -10.45 3.88 -11.38
CA ILE A 115 -9.64 3.77 -12.61
C ILE A 115 -8.22 3.26 -12.28
N GLY A 116 -7.63 3.72 -11.17
CA GLY A 116 -6.34 3.24 -10.68
C GLY A 116 -6.36 1.76 -10.29
N PHE A 117 -7.41 1.32 -9.59
CA PHE A 117 -7.61 -0.07 -9.20
C PHE A 117 -7.85 -0.98 -10.40
N GLU A 118 -8.68 -0.57 -11.37
CA GLU A 118 -8.90 -1.32 -12.61
C GLU A 118 -7.59 -1.50 -13.41
N ALA A 119 -6.78 -0.45 -13.51
CA ALA A 119 -5.46 -0.55 -14.14
C ALA A 119 -4.54 -1.53 -13.40
N ARG A 120 -4.60 -1.56 -12.06
CA ARG A 120 -3.81 -2.47 -11.21
C ARG A 120 -4.29 -3.92 -11.32
N VAL A 121 -5.60 -4.16 -11.36
CA VAL A 121 -6.20 -5.48 -11.60
C VAL A 121 -5.76 -6.01 -12.95
N LYS A 122 -5.83 -5.19 -14.00
CA LYS A 122 -5.39 -5.59 -15.35
C LYS A 122 -3.89 -5.91 -15.41
N LEU A 123 -3.08 -5.16 -14.67
CA LEU A 123 -1.64 -5.46 -14.51
C LEU A 123 -1.43 -6.81 -13.83
N LEU A 124 -2.14 -7.08 -12.73
CA LEU A 124 -2.06 -8.34 -11.99
C LEU A 124 -2.53 -9.52 -12.84
N GLU A 125 -3.61 -9.38 -13.63
CA GLU A 125 -4.06 -10.42 -14.56
C GLU A 125 -3.01 -10.74 -15.63
N ASN A 126 -2.32 -9.73 -16.16
CA ASN A 126 -1.23 -9.94 -17.11
C ASN A 126 -0.03 -10.63 -16.45
N LYS A 127 0.31 -10.25 -15.22
CA LYS A 127 1.36 -10.92 -14.42
C LYS A 127 1.00 -12.37 -14.15
N ASN A 128 -0.25 -12.64 -13.77
CA ASN A 128 -0.73 -13.99 -13.49
C ASN A 128 -0.70 -14.86 -14.75
N ARG A 129 -1.09 -14.33 -15.91
CA ARG A 129 -0.93 -15.00 -17.21
C ARG A 129 0.53 -15.31 -17.55
N SER A 130 1.44 -14.37 -17.28
CA SER A 130 2.88 -14.59 -17.47
C SER A 130 3.43 -15.69 -16.57
N LEU A 131 3.05 -15.68 -15.29
CA LEU A 131 3.47 -16.70 -14.32
C LEU A 131 2.90 -18.08 -14.66
N LEU A 132 1.66 -18.15 -15.16
CA LEU A 132 1.08 -19.39 -15.67
C LEU A 132 1.85 -19.94 -16.88
N ALA A 133 2.26 -19.08 -17.81
CA ALA A 133 3.09 -19.47 -18.95
C ALA A 133 4.47 -19.95 -18.49
N GLU A 134 5.11 -19.24 -17.56
CA GLU A 134 6.40 -19.62 -16.98
C GLU A 134 6.31 -20.94 -16.20
N LYS A 135 5.27 -21.13 -15.39
CA LYS A 135 5.00 -22.40 -14.70
C LYS A 135 4.82 -23.56 -15.68
N THR A 136 4.13 -23.33 -16.80
CA THR A 136 3.93 -24.35 -17.83
C THR A 136 5.26 -24.71 -18.51
N GLN A 137 6.12 -23.72 -18.78
CA GLN A 137 7.47 -23.97 -19.29
C GLN A 137 8.33 -24.72 -18.29
N LEU A 138 8.32 -24.33 -17.02
CA LEU A 138 9.07 -25.01 -15.96
C LEU A 138 8.59 -26.45 -15.78
N GLN A 139 7.29 -26.71 -15.79
CA GLN A 139 6.75 -28.08 -15.72
C GLN A 139 7.17 -28.93 -16.92
N ALA A 140 7.29 -28.35 -18.12
CA ALA A 140 7.83 -29.04 -19.29
C ALA A 140 9.32 -29.37 -19.13
N ILE A 141 10.10 -28.48 -18.51
CA ILE A 141 11.52 -28.70 -18.18
C ILE A 141 11.68 -29.74 -17.07
N THR A 142 10.87 -29.69 -16.00
CA THR A 142 10.95 -30.67 -14.90
C THR A 142 10.51 -32.08 -15.30
N SER A 143 9.69 -32.18 -16.36
CA SER A 143 9.28 -33.48 -16.93
C SER A 143 10.35 -34.06 -17.89
N GLY A 144 11.40 -33.30 -18.20
CA GLY A 144 12.53 -33.72 -19.03
C GLY A 144 13.86 -33.44 -18.32
N GLU A 145 14.42 -34.47 -17.70
CA GLU A 145 15.79 -34.54 -17.15
C GLU A 145 16.01 -34.03 -15.71
N ASN A 146 16.93 -34.75 -15.05
CA ASN A 146 17.30 -34.67 -13.64
C ASN A 146 17.72 -33.25 -13.21
N ILE A 147 17.10 -32.75 -12.14
CA ILE A 147 17.52 -31.53 -11.45
C ILE A 147 18.89 -31.79 -10.80
N SER A 148 19.96 -31.42 -11.49
CA SER A 148 21.25 -31.17 -10.86
C SER A 148 21.21 -29.80 -10.18
N ASP A 149 21.73 -29.71 -8.95
CA ASP A 149 22.00 -28.47 -8.23
C ASP A 149 22.46 -27.34 -9.16
N GLU A 150 21.69 -26.25 -9.24
CA GLU A 150 22.08 -25.06 -10.00
C GLU A 150 23.36 -24.47 -9.40
N LYS A 151 24.50 -24.85 -9.97
CA LYS A 151 25.75 -24.11 -9.81
C LYS A 151 25.49 -22.67 -10.26
N ILE A 152 25.61 -21.72 -9.31
CA ILE A 152 25.56 -20.28 -9.56
C ILE A 152 26.44 -19.97 -10.77
N THR A 153 25.81 -19.68 -11.90
CA THR A 153 26.53 -19.37 -13.14
C THR A 153 27.04 -17.94 -13.01
N LEU A 154 28.32 -17.80 -12.67
CA LEU A 154 28.99 -16.51 -12.56
C LEU A 154 29.01 -15.85 -13.94
N LEU A 155 28.47 -14.63 -14.06
CA LEU A 155 28.59 -13.87 -15.29
C LEU A 155 30.02 -13.32 -15.39
N PRO A 156 30.76 -13.58 -16.48
CA PRO A 156 32.15 -13.16 -16.60
C PRO A 156 32.33 -11.64 -16.73
N ASP A 157 31.27 -10.88 -17.04
CA ASP A 157 31.31 -9.41 -17.15
C ASP A 157 30.05 -8.75 -16.56
N VAL A 158 30.07 -8.54 -15.23
CA VAL A 158 28.98 -7.92 -14.49
C VAL A 158 29.12 -6.41 -14.53
N THR A 159 28.32 -5.76 -15.39
CA THR A 159 28.22 -4.29 -15.36
C THR A 159 27.55 -3.81 -14.06
N VAL A 160 28.20 -2.88 -13.36
CA VAL A 160 27.64 -2.20 -12.19
C VAL A 160 27.37 -0.74 -12.52
N ASN A 161 26.11 -0.32 -12.44
CA ASN A 161 25.69 1.06 -12.64
C ASN A 161 25.23 1.64 -11.30
N ILE A 162 25.70 2.83 -10.95
CA ILE A 162 25.26 3.54 -9.74
C ILE A 162 24.43 4.73 -10.20
N ILE A 163 23.22 4.86 -9.64
CA ILE A 163 22.29 5.96 -9.86
C ILE A 163 22.21 6.73 -8.54
N CYS A 164 22.68 7.98 -8.52
CA CYS A 164 22.63 8.85 -7.35
C CYS A 164 21.97 10.20 -7.72
N PRO A 165 20.85 10.58 -7.08
CA PRO A 165 20.27 11.91 -7.29
C PRO A 165 21.26 13.05 -6.98
N ASP A 166 22.17 12.87 -6.03
CA ASP A 166 23.13 13.91 -5.63
C ASP A 166 24.13 14.25 -6.76
N ASP A 167 24.38 13.33 -7.70
CA ASP A 167 25.23 13.59 -8.88
C ASP A 167 24.67 14.73 -9.75
N HIS A 168 23.37 14.99 -9.65
CA HIS A 168 22.70 16.09 -10.36
C HIS A 168 22.55 17.37 -9.50
N LEU A 169 22.91 17.32 -8.22
CA LEU A 169 22.86 18.45 -7.27
C LEU A 169 24.21 19.15 -7.11
N GLU A 170 25.28 18.54 -7.58
CA GLU A 170 26.62 19.12 -7.58
C GLU A 170 26.86 19.85 -8.92
N ARG A 171 26.96 21.19 -8.88
CA ARG A 171 27.38 22.01 -10.03
C ARG A 171 28.45 22.99 -9.59
N ASP A 172 29.54 23.04 -10.36
CA ASP A 172 30.68 23.95 -10.12
C ASP A 172 31.30 23.79 -8.72
N GLY A 173 31.36 22.56 -8.20
CA GLY A 173 31.86 22.24 -6.86
C GLY A 173 30.97 22.70 -5.70
N LYS A 174 29.75 23.20 -5.99
CA LYS A 174 28.78 23.60 -4.98
C LYS A 174 27.63 22.61 -4.92
N TYR A 175 27.34 22.12 -3.72
CA TYR A 175 26.22 21.24 -3.45
C TYR A 175 24.94 22.06 -3.23
N ARG A 176 23.98 21.96 -4.16
CA ARG A 176 22.77 22.79 -4.17
C ARG A 176 21.57 22.08 -3.52
N PHE A 177 21.77 21.47 -2.36
CA PHE A 177 20.71 20.72 -1.70
C PHE A 177 19.57 21.59 -1.20
N HIS A 178 19.83 22.84 -0.82
CA HIS A 178 18.82 23.70 -0.19
C HIS A 178 17.65 24.08 -1.13
N ASP A 179 17.84 24.05 -2.45
CA ASP A 179 16.81 24.41 -3.44
C ASP A 179 15.85 23.22 -3.72
N PRO A 180 14.56 23.28 -3.33
CA PRO A 180 13.61 22.20 -3.58
C PRO A 180 13.37 21.90 -5.06
N LYS A 181 13.49 22.90 -5.95
CA LYS A 181 13.28 22.72 -7.40
C LYS A 181 14.44 21.94 -8.02
N GLU A 182 15.68 22.28 -7.66
CA GLU A 182 16.85 21.52 -8.11
C GLU A 182 16.83 20.09 -7.54
N ARG A 183 16.42 19.88 -6.27
CA ARG A 183 16.18 18.54 -5.73
C ARG A 183 15.19 17.75 -6.59
N LYS A 184 14.02 18.32 -6.89
CA LYS A 184 13.02 17.64 -7.72
C LYS A 184 13.55 17.29 -9.11
N LYS A 185 14.33 18.18 -9.73
CA LYS A 185 14.96 17.97 -11.04
C LYS A 185 16.03 16.87 -10.99
N ALA A 186 16.85 16.86 -9.95
CA ALA A 186 17.87 15.85 -9.71
C ALA A 186 17.26 14.45 -9.57
N TRP A 187 16.22 14.34 -8.74
CA TRP A 187 15.44 13.11 -8.60
C TRP A 187 14.82 12.66 -9.92
N HIS A 188 14.22 13.57 -10.70
CA HIS A 188 13.67 13.24 -12.01
C HIS A 188 14.73 12.74 -13.01
N SER A 189 15.94 13.31 -12.96
CA SER A 189 17.05 12.91 -13.83
C SER A 189 17.53 11.49 -13.49
N ALA A 190 17.79 11.22 -12.21
CA ALA A 190 18.17 9.89 -11.72
C ALA A 190 17.11 8.83 -12.08
N ARG A 191 15.83 9.18 -11.99
CA ARG A 191 14.71 8.30 -12.38
C ARG A 191 14.70 7.99 -13.87
N THR A 192 15.02 8.98 -14.70
CA THR A 192 15.11 8.81 -16.15
C THR A 192 16.27 7.89 -16.53
N GLU A 193 17.42 8.02 -15.87
CA GLU A 193 18.57 7.14 -16.06
C GLU A 193 18.29 5.71 -15.63
N PHE A 194 17.68 5.54 -14.45
CA PHE A 194 17.21 4.24 -13.98
C PHE A 194 16.25 3.58 -14.98
N ALA A 195 15.25 4.32 -15.47
CA ALA A 195 14.30 3.82 -16.45
C ALA A 195 14.96 3.39 -17.76
N LYS A 196 16.06 4.03 -18.19
CA LYS A 196 16.84 3.58 -19.36
C LYS A 196 17.52 2.23 -19.08
N LEU A 197 18.11 2.06 -17.90
CA LEU A 197 18.74 0.79 -17.50
C LEU A 197 17.74 -0.35 -17.41
N MET A 198 16.53 -0.10 -16.91
CA MET A 198 15.45 -1.09 -16.77
C MET A 198 14.84 -1.54 -18.10
N LYS A 199 15.09 -0.84 -19.23
CA LYS A 199 14.65 -1.27 -20.56
C LYS A 199 15.55 -2.35 -21.19
N ARG A 200 16.73 -2.61 -20.60
CA ARG A 200 17.67 -3.61 -21.11
C ARG A 200 17.06 -5.01 -20.95
N ARG A 201 17.23 -5.87 -21.94
CA ARG A 201 16.77 -7.27 -21.90
C ARG A 201 17.86 -8.19 -21.38
N VAL A 202 18.36 -7.91 -20.17
CA VAL A 202 19.39 -8.71 -19.49
C VAL A 202 18.97 -8.95 -18.04
N PRO A 203 19.38 -10.07 -17.42
CA PRO A 203 19.12 -10.30 -16.00
C PRO A 203 19.75 -9.20 -15.15
N GLN A 204 18.93 -8.51 -14.35
CA GLN A 204 19.36 -7.39 -13.53
C GLN A 204 19.07 -7.61 -12.04
N ARG A 205 19.89 -7.00 -11.19
CA ARG A 205 19.65 -6.87 -9.76
C ARG A 205 19.70 -5.40 -9.37
N VAL A 206 18.61 -4.90 -8.82
CA VAL A 206 18.49 -3.55 -8.30
C VAL A 206 18.85 -3.59 -6.82
N TYR A 207 19.89 -2.88 -6.43
CA TYR A 207 20.26 -2.65 -5.04
C TYR A 207 19.71 -1.30 -4.60
N LEU A 208 18.59 -1.32 -3.86
CA LEU A 208 17.95 -0.12 -3.33
C LEU A 208 18.57 0.21 -1.98
N LEU A 209 19.48 1.19 -1.93
CA LEU A 209 20.14 1.55 -0.67
C LEU A 209 19.16 2.30 0.23
N MET A 210 19.13 1.94 1.51
CA MET A 210 18.22 2.49 2.49
C MET A 210 18.97 2.86 3.76
N GLY A 211 18.89 4.14 4.11
CA GLY A 211 19.42 4.64 5.37
C GLY A 211 19.57 6.15 5.38
N PRO A 212 19.65 6.75 6.56
CA PRO A 212 19.83 8.20 6.74
C PRO A 212 21.11 8.70 6.07
N PRO A 213 21.24 10.02 5.80
CA PRO A 213 22.52 10.60 5.38
C PRO A 213 23.67 10.14 6.28
N CYS A 214 24.89 10.09 5.74
CA CYS A 214 26.11 9.69 6.48
C CYS A 214 26.16 8.23 7.01
N SER A 215 25.18 7.39 6.70
CA SER A 215 25.20 5.94 7.02
C SER A 215 26.24 5.11 6.25
N GLY A 216 26.91 5.68 5.24
CA GLY A 216 27.95 4.99 4.46
C GLY A 216 27.46 4.35 3.15
N LYS A 217 26.23 4.67 2.70
CA LYS A 217 25.64 4.18 1.44
C LYS A 217 26.55 4.37 0.22
N SER A 218 27.00 5.59 -0.03
CA SER A 218 27.86 5.89 -1.19
C SER A 218 29.21 5.19 -1.14
N GLU A 219 29.76 4.97 0.06
CA GLU A 219 31.01 4.23 0.22
C GLU A 219 30.80 2.75 -0.11
N TRP A 220 29.72 2.16 0.40
CA TRP A 220 29.33 0.79 0.07
C TRP A 220 29.07 0.61 -1.43
N ALA A 221 28.36 1.55 -2.07
CA ALA A 221 28.08 1.53 -3.50
C ALA A 221 29.37 1.50 -4.34
N LYS A 222 30.39 2.29 -3.93
CA LYS A 222 31.70 2.34 -4.59
C LYS A 222 32.53 1.08 -4.37
N SER A 223 32.36 0.39 -3.25
CA SER A 223 33.09 -0.86 -2.97
C SER A 223 32.74 -1.99 -3.95
N LYS A 224 31.57 -1.93 -4.60
CA LYS A 224 31.06 -2.90 -5.59
C LYS A 224 31.11 -4.36 -5.12
N LYS A 225 31.05 -4.60 -3.81
CA LYS A 225 30.96 -5.95 -3.21
C LYS A 225 29.54 -6.50 -3.35
N ILE A 226 29.17 -6.85 -4.58
CA ILE A 226 27.83 -7.30 -4.95
C ILE A 226 27.85 -8.73 -5.49
N ASN A 227 26.67 -9.36 -5.60
CA ASN A 227 26.55 -10.69 -6.16
C ASN A 227 26.74 -10.66 -7.69
N PRO A 228 27.71 -11.40 -8.25
CA PRO A 228 28.02 -11.36 -9.68
C PRO A 228 27.09 -12.22 -10.57
N ASN A 229 25.96 -12.68 -10.06
CA ASN A 229 25.02 -13.50 -10.84
C ASN A 229 24.17 -12.70 -11.84
N ARG A 230 24.11 -11.37 -11.73
CA ARG A 230 23.26 -10.47 -12.54
C ARG A 230 23.93 -9.12 -12.74
N HIS A 231 23.60 -8.40 -13.81
CA HIS A 231 24.01 -7.00 -13.96
C HIS A 231 23.40 -6.14 -12.85
N ALA A 232 24.18 -5.26 -12.24
CA ALA A 232 23.74 -4.52 -11.07
C ALA A 232 23.38 -3.08 -11.39
N VAL A 233 22.32 -2.62 -10.73
CA VAL A 233 21.92 -1.20 -10.70
C VAL A 233 21.75 -0.81 -9.23
N ILE A 234 22.64 0.02 -8.72
CA ILE A 234 22.64 0.50 -7.34
C ILE A 234 21.95 1.86 -7.32
N ILE A 235 20.92 2.01 -6.49
CA ILE A 235 20.24 3.29 -6.25
C ILE A 235 20.81 3.86 -4.96
N ASP A 236 21.77 4.77 -5.07
CA ASP A 236 22.39 5.45 -3.94
C ASP A 236 21.57 6.69 -3.57
N ALA A 237 20.54 6.47 -2.76
CA ALA A 237 19.70 7.51 -2.18
C ALA A 237 19.30 7.10 -0.75
N THR A 238 18.64 7.99 0.00
CA THR A 238 18.27 7.69 1.39
C THR A 238 17.11 6.70 1.51
N ASN A 239 16.10 6.83 0.63
CA ASN A 239 14.94 5.94 0.51
C ASN A 239 14.30 5.59 1.87
N LEU A 240 14.00 6.62 2.66
CA LEU A 240 13.66 6.51 4.09
C LEU A 240 12.24 6.00 4.30
N THR A 241 11.32 6.41 3.43
CA THR A 241 9.90 6.06 3.52
C THR A 241 9.53 4.99 2.51
N ALA A 242 8.45 4.24 2.79
CA ALA A 242 7.86 3.30 1.85
C ALA A 242 7.46 3.99 0.53
N GLY A 243 7.01 5.26 0.60
CA GLY A 243 6.69 6.06 -0.59
C GLY A 243 7.90 6.30 -1.51
N ASP A 244 9.07 6.64 -0.93
CA ASP A 244 10.31 6.82 -1.69
C ASP A 244 10.73 5.53 -2.41
N ARG A 245 10.62 4.41 -1.69
CA ARG A 245 10.96 3.06 -2.17
C ARG A 245 10.00 2.57 -3.25
N ALA A 246 8.70 2.73 -3.03
CA ALA A 246 7.63 2.26 -3.92
C ALA A 246 7.79 2.76 -5.35
N SER A 247 8.19 4.02 -5.53
CA SER A 247 8.42 4.57 -6.87
C SER A 247 9.57 3.87 -7.60
N TRP A 248 10.64 3.45 -6.90
CA TRP A 248 11.77 2.71 -7.51
C TRP A 248 11.36 1.29 -7.85
N ILE A 249 10.71 0.62 -6.90
CA ILE A 249 10.18 -0.73 -7.04
C ILE A 249 9.23 -0.80 -8.24
N ALA A 250 8.24 0.10 -8.32
CA ALA A 250 7.28 0.15 -9.42
C ALA A 250 7.94 0.37 -10.80
N GLN A 251 9.11 1.01 -10.87
CA GLN A 251 9.86 1.14 -12.12
C GLN A 251 10.70 -0.11 -12.42
N ALA A 252 11.32 -0.70 -11.39
CA ALA A 252 12.09 -1.92 -11.51
C ALA A 252 11.22 -3.08 -12.03
N LEU A 253 10.00 -3.23 -11.50
CA LEU A 253 9.05 -4.28 -11.87
C LEU A 253 8.59 -4.24 -13.33
N LYS A 254 8.87 -3.17 -14.07
CA LYS A 254 8.63 -3.08 -15.52
C LYS A 254 9.75 -3.72 -16.34
N ALA A 255 10.91 -3.99 -15.73
CA ALA A 255 12.05 -4.63 -16.37
C ALA A 255 11.82 -6.14 -16.51
N ASN A 256 12.53 -6.75 -17.47
CA ASN A 256 12.52 -8.19 -17.63
C ASN A 256 13.56 -8.85 -16.72
N ASN A 257 13.19 -9.92 -16.01
CA ASN A 257 14.09 -10.72 -15.18
C ASN A 257 14.93 -9.87 -14.20
N VAL A 258 14.25 -9.09 -13.36
CA VAL A 258 14.86 -8.25 -12.32
C VAL A 258 14.71 -8.91 -10.95
N LYS A 259 15.72 -8.75 -10.09
CA LYS A 259 15.59 -8.94 -8.64
C LYS A 259 15.80 -7.62 -7.91
N ILE A 260 14.99 -7.36 -6.91
CA ILE A 260 15.05 -6.16 -6.07
C ILE A 260 15.61 -6.57 -4.70
N CYS A 261 16.78 -6.01 -4.37
CA CYS A 261 17.43 -6.17 -3.09
C CYS A 261 17.44 -4.83 -2.35
N VAL A 262 16.78 -4.76 -1.19
CA VAL A 262 16.92 -3.59 -0.31
C VAL A 262 18.15 -3.76 0.57
N VAL A 263 19.01 -2.73 0.60
CA VAL A 263 20.24 -2.70 1.40
C VAL A 263 20.05 -1.74 2.56
N ARG A 264 19.77 -2.28 3.75
CA ARG A 264 19.49 -1.53 4.97
C ARG A 264 20.77 -1.24 5.76
N PHE A 265 21.11 0.02 5.94
CA PHE A 265 22.28 0.45 6.71
C PHE A 265 21.93 0.71 8.17
N ILE A 266 22.37 -0.16 9.07
CA ILE A 266 22.17 -0.02 10.52
C ILE A 266 23.40 0.69 11.08
N VAL A 267 23.24 1.96 11.45
CA VAL A 267 24.27 2.82 12.03
C VAL A 267 23.62 3.65 13.12
N ASP A 268 24.29 3.80 14.26
CA ASP A 268 23.78 4.60 15.37
C ASP A 268 23.82 6.11 15.07
N ASN A 269 22.93 6.85 15.75
CA ASN A 269 22.76 8.28 15.52
C ASN A 269 24.02 9.09 15.86
N ALA A 270 24.81 8.66 16.85
CA ALA A 270 26.03 9.37 17.25
C ALA A 270 27.09 9.28 16.15
N THR A 271 27.26 8.09 15.55
CA THR A 271 28.14 7.88 14.40
C THR A 271 27.67 8.68 13.19
N ILE A 272 26.36 8.75 12.91
CA ILE A 272 25.80 9.54 11.81
C ILE A 272 26.09 11.04 12.00
N ALA A 273 25.87 11.56 13.21
CA ALA A 273 26.13 12.95 13.56
C ALA A 273 27.63 13.29 13.46
N ALA A 274 28.51 12.44 14.00
CA ALA A 274 29.96 12.60 13.93
C ALA A 274 30.47 12.60 12.48
N ARG A 275 29.93 11.71 11.64
CA ARG A 275 30.28 11.70 10.22
C ARG A 275 29.79 12.94 9.49
N ASN A 276 28.60 13.45 9.84
CA ASN A 276 28.06 14.66 9.23
C ASN A 276 28.92 15.89 9.55
N SER A 277 29.36 16.05 10.80
CA SER A 277 30.20 17.20 11.22
C SER A 277 31.58 17.23 10.57
N GLN A 278 32.07 16.07 10.10
CA GLN A 278 33.33 15.96 9.37
C GLN A 278 33.20 16.27 7.86
N ARG A 279 31.99 16.48 7.32
CA ARG A 279 31.82 16.80 5.90
C ARG A 279 32.02 18.30 5.67
N HIS A 280 32.89 18.68 4.75
CA HIS A 280 33.10 20.10 4.42
C HIS A 280 32.10 20.64 3.37
N HIS A 281 31.76 19.86 2.34
CA HIS A 281 31.02 20.35 1.16
C HIS A 281 29.60 19.75 1.01
N LYS A 282 29.26 18.75 1.84
CA LYS A 282 27.96 18.03 1.86
C LYS A 282 27.42 17.87 3.28
N MET A 283 27.86 18.74 4.20
CA MET A 283 27.28 18.80 5.54
C MET A 283 25.82 19.21 5.42
N ILE A 284 24.97 18.56 6.20
CA ILE A 284 23.56 18.89 6.30
C ILE A 284 23.32 19.49 7.68
N ASP A 285 22.41 20.45 7.80
CA ASP A 285 22.04 21.04 9.08
C ASP A 285 21.55 19.96 10.06
N THR A 286 21.88 20.10 11.35
CA THR A 286 21.56 19.10 12.38
C THR A 286 20.06 18.84 12.48
N GLU A 287 19.23 19.88 12.33
CA GLU A 287 17.77 19.77 12.33
C GLU A 287 17.27 18.90 11.17
N VAL A 288 17.75 19.19 9.95
CA VAL A 288 17.41 18.41 8.74
C VAL A 288 17.93 16.97 8.86
N LEU A 289 19.09 16.76 9.46
CA LEU A 289 19.60 15.41 9.71
C LEU A 289 18.71 14.65 10.68
N GLN A 290 18.23 15.29 11.75
CA GLN A 290 17.32 14.69 12.71
C GLN A 290 15.97 14.35 12.06
N GLU A 291 15.39 15.26 11.28
CA GLU A 291 14.17 14.98 10.51
C GLU A 291 14.33 13.75 9.59
N LYS A 292 15.51 13.59 8.98
CA LYS A 292 15.82 12.42 8.12
C LYS A 292 15.98 11.13 8.93
N LEU A 293 16.42 11.20 10.17
CA LEU A 293 16.47 10.04 11.06
C LEU A 293 15.06 9.63 11.48
N ASP A 294 14.21 10.61 11.81
CA ASP A 294 12.84 10.37 12.27
C ASP A 294 11.91 9.86 11.14
N GLN A 295 12.22 10.19 9.88
CA GLN A 295 11.51 9.70 8.69
C GLN A 295 11.81 8.24 8.31
N LEU A 296 12.74 7.57 9.00
CA LEU A 296 13.17 6.22 8.64
C LEU A 296 12.11 5.18 9.00
N GLU A 297 11.42 4.67 7.99
CA GLU A 297 10.45 3.59 8.10
C GLU A 297 11.12 2.26 7.74
N GLU A 298 10.91 1.21 8.54
CA GLU A 298 11.37 -0.13 8.20
C GLU A 298 10.71 -0.67 6.92
N VAL A 299 11.38 -1.63 6.27
CA VAL A 299 10.85 -2.28 5.07
C VAL A 299 9.78 -3.29 5.48
N ASP A 300 8.60 -3.16 4.88
CA ASP A 300 7.55 -4.15 5.05
C ASP A 300 7.55 -5.12 3.86
N VAL A 301 8.11 -6.31 4.06
CA VAL A 301 8.26 -7.33 3.01
C VAL A 301 6.93 -7.91 2.52
N GLU A 302 5.83 -7.74 3.26
CA GLU A 302 4.51 -8.18 2.82
C GLU A 302 3.90 -7.23 1.80
N TRP A 303 4.24 -5.94 1.90
CA TRP A 303 3.64 -4.87 1.10
C TRP A 303 4.57 -4.28 0.04
N GLU A 304 5.87 -4.28 0.32
CA GLU A 304 6.90 -3.82 -0.60
C GLU A 304 7.41 -5.03 -1.40
N GLU A 305 7.15 -5.05 -2.72
CA GLU A 305 7.57 -6.12 -3.64
C GLU A 305 9.11 -6.20 -3.76
N VAL A 306 9.74 -6.76 -2.72
CA VAL A 306 11.19 -6.90 -2.54
C VAL A 306 11.54 -8.38 -2.50
N ASP A 307 12.55 -8.79 -3.28
CA ASP A 307 12.97 -10.19 -3.35
C ASP A 307 13.98 -10.56 -2.26
N GLU A 308 14.82 -9.60 -1.87
CA GLU A 308 15.96 -9.83 -0.98
C GLU A 308 16.19 -8.63 -0.05
N MET A 309 16.62 -8.89 1.17
CA MET A 309 17.10 -7.85 2.09
C MET A 309 18.54 -8.13 2.52
N LEU A 310 19.37 -7.11 2.47
CA LEU A 310 20.75 -7.14 2.94
C LEU A 310 20.95 -6.10 4.04
N PHE A 311 21.39 -6.53 5.21
CA PHE A 311 21.69 -5.64 6.32
C PHE A 311 23.19 -5.33 6.35
N VAL A 312 23.53 -4.05 6.26
CA VAL A 312 24.90 -3.56 6.45
C VAL A 312 25.00 -3.04 7.87
N ARG A 313 25.73 -3.77 8.71
CA ARG A 313 26.13 -3.32 10.05
C ARG A 313 27.54 -2.77 9.94
N MET A 314 27.74 -1.55 10.40
CA MET A 314 29.09 -1.02 10.59
C MET A 314 29.52 -1.46 11.98
N ASP A 315 30.60 -2.24 12.07
CA ASP A 315 31.19 -2.56 13.37
C ASP A 315 31.69 -1.24 13.98
N ASN A 316 31.04 -0.83 15.06
CA ASN A 316 31.56 0.21 15.95
C ASN A 316 32.74 -0.42 16.70
N GLY A 317 33.88 -0.53 16.03
CA GLY A 317 35.15 -0.83 16.66
C GLY A 317 35.56 0.36 17.53
N TYR A 318 35.00 0.43 18.72
CA TYR A 318 35.64 1.01 19.90
C TYR A 318 36.09 -0.13 20.80
#